data_AF-E0PB46-F1
#
_entry.id   AF-E0PB46-F1
#
_cell.length_a   1.000
_cell.length_b   1.000
_cell.length_c   1.000
_cell.angle_alpha   90.00
_cell.angle_beta   90.00
_cell.angle_gamma   90.00
#
_symmetry.space_group_name_H-M   'P 1'
#
loop_
_entity.id
_entity.type
_entity.pdbx_description
1 polymer ?
#
loop_
_entity_poly.entity_id
_entity_poly.type
_entity_poly.pdbx_seq_one_letter_code
_entity_poly.pdbx_strand_id
1 'polypeptide(L)'
;MYQVIKMYGDYEPWWFLKDWQKDIIEEKRFEYFEDAFSFYKTEWLSLKTTLPSCKYHDNLQAAFWDKTDQRWCENCGDYLQQYHSILMLKDGKELPEGTFSYHFNVQNDELRPQNCKFES
;
A
#
# COMPACT_ATOMS: atom_id res chain seq x y z
N MET A 1 -1.86 -13.65 -14.88
CA MET A 1 -2.98 -12.86 -14.33
C MET A 1 -2.41 -11.74 -13.49
N TYR A 2 -2.91 -10.52 -13.64
CA TYR A 2 -2.53 -9.38 -12.82
C TYR A 2 -3.53 -9.17 -11.70
N GLN A 3 -3.07 -8.68 -10.55
CA GLN A 3 -3.91 -8.29 -9.43
C GLN A 3 -3.63 -6.84 -9.07
N VAL A 4 -4.68 -6.07 -8.77
CA VAL A 4 -4.56 -4.80 -8.05
C VAL A 4 -5.25 -4.99 -6.70
N ILE A 5 -4.48 -4.80 -5.64
CA ILE A 5 -4.91 -4.99 -4.27
C ILE A 5 -4.90 -3.63 -3.58
N LYS A 6 -5.95 -3.35 -2.80
CA LYS A 6 -6.00 -2.23 -1.86
C LYS A 6 -6.09 -2.77 -0.44
N MET A 7 -5.35 -2.13 0.46
CA MET A 7 -5.27 -2.49 1.87
C MET A 7 -5.52 -1.28 2.75
N TYR A 8 -5.98 -1.52 3.98
CA TYR A 8 -6.08 -0.54 5.04
C TYR A 8 -5.68 -1.15 6.37
N GLY A 9 -4.64 -0.62 7.02
CA GLY A 9 -4.14 -1.11 8.31
C GLY A 9 -2.86 -0.41 8.77
N ASP A 10 -2.26 -0.90 9.86
CA ASP A 10 -1.00 -0.39 10.42
C ASP A 10 0.26 -0.88 9.67
N TYR A 11 0.10 -1.68 8.62
CA TYR A 11 1.19 -2.20 7.81
C TYR A 11 1.42 -1.40 6.52
N GLU A 12 2.69 -1.14 6.25
CA GLU A 12 3.14 -0.60 4.98
C GLU A 12 3.08 -1.69 3.87
N PRO A 13 2.88 -1.33 2.59
CA PRO A 13 2.54 -2.31 1.54
C PRO A 13 3.65 -3.28 1.15
N TRP A 14 4.91 -3.00 1.51
CA TRP A 14 6.09 -3.82 1.15
C TRP A 14 6.36 -4.97 2.12
N TRP A 15 5.37 -5.37 2.93
CA TRP A 15 5.53 -6.39 3.95
C TRP A 15 4.88 -7.72 3.54
N PHE A 16 5.69 -8.64 3.00
CA PHE A 16 5.40 -10.08 3.01
C PHE A 16 5.49 -10.68 4.44
N LEU A 17 4.92 -10.01 5.44
CA LEU A 17 4.79 -10.54 6.80
C LEU A 17 3.74 -11.65 6.84
N LYS A 18 3.71 -12.41 7.94
CA LYS A 18 2.56 -13.25 8.25
C LYS A 18 1.31 -12.34 8.29
N ASP A 19 0.21 -12.82 7.73
CA ASP A 19 -1.11 -12.19 7.83
C ASP A 19 -1.35 -10.81 7.17
N TRP A 20 -0.44 -10.25 6.35
CA TRP A 20 -0.69 -8.99 5.60
C TRP A 20 -2.00 -9.00 4.78
N GLN A 21 -2.44 -10.19 4.36
CA GLN A 21 -3.69 -10.39 3.62
C GLN A 21 -4.96 -10.05 4.43
N LYS A 22 -4.88 -9.95 5.76
CA LYS A 22 -6.01 -9.56 6.63
C LYS A 22 -6.43 -8.11 6.41
N ASP A 23 -5.52 -7.26 5.97
CA ASP A 23 -5.77 -5.84 5.73
C ASP A 23 -6.28 -5.55 4.31
N ILE A 24 -6.44 -6.58 3.46
CA ILE A 24 -6.99 -6.44 2.11
C ILE A 24 -8.47 -6.05 2.20
N ILE A 25 -8.78 -4.85 1.70
CA ILE A 25 -10.14 -4.35 1.58
C ILE A 25 -10.72 -4.56 0.18
N GLU A 26 -9.87 -4.72 -0.84
CA GLU A 26 -10.29 -4.96 -2.23
C GLU A 26 -9.18 -5.69 -3.02
N GLU A 27 -9.53 -6.73 -3.77
CA GLU A 27 -8.67 -7.35 -4.78
C GLU A 27 -9.43 -7.37 -6.12
N LYS A 28 -8.83 -6.79 -7.18
CA LYS A 28 -9.31 -6.94 -8.56
C LYS A 28 -8.31 -7.70 -9.41
N ARG A 29 -8.82 -8.59 -10.26
CA ARG A 29 -8.04 -9.48 -11.13
C ARG A 29 -8.26 -9.12 -12.59
N PHE A 30 -7.19 -9.16 -13.38
CA PHE A 30 -7.17 -8.77 -14.78
C PHE A 30 -6.32 -9.77 -15.59
N GLU A 31 -6.70 -10.01 -16.84
CA GLU A 31 -5.89 -10.82 -17.76
C GLU A 31 -4.69 -10.02 -18.30
N TYR A 32 -4.94 -8.77 -18.70
CA TYR A 32 -3.98 -7.88 -19.35
C TYR A 32 -3.37 -6.87 -18.37
N PHE A 33 -2.16 -6.40 -18.68
CA PHE A 33 -1.42 -5.45 -17.83
C PHE A 33 -2.08 -4.07 -17.87
N GLU A 34 -2.53 -3.67 -19.06
CA GLU A 34 -3.07 -2.36 -19.40
C GLU A 34 -4.36 -2.05 -18.63
N ASP A 35 -5.23 -3.05 -18.45
CA ASP A 35 -6.47 -2.94 -17.69
C ASP A 35 -6.19 -2.77 -16.19
N ALA A 36 -5.31 -3.64 -15.64
CA ALA A 36 -4.87 -3.56 -14.25
C ALA A 36 -4.18 -2.23 -13.95
N PHE A 37 -3.29 -1.78 -14.82
CA PHE A 37 -2.55 -0.54 -14.68
C PHE A 37 -3.46 0.69 -14.80
N SER A 38 -4.47 0.66 -15.68
CA SER A 38 -5.48 1.73 -15.79
C SER A 38 -6.34 1.84 -14.54
N PHE A 39 -6.74 0.69 -13.96
CA PHE A 39 -7.43 0.66 -12.67
C PHE A 39 -6.52 1.16 -11.52
N TYR A 40 -5.30 0.61 -11.41
CA TYR A 40 -4.30 1.04 -10.42
C TYR A 40 -4.08 2.55 -10.45
N LYS A 41 -3.87 3.15 -11.64
CA LYS A 41 -3.64 4.58 -11.81
C LYS A 41 -4.83 5.43 -11.34
N THR A 42 -6.05 4.94 -11.53
CA THR A 42 -7.29 5.62 -11.12
C THR A 42 -7.40 5.66 -9.59
N GLU A 43 -7.19 4.52 -8.94
CA GLU A 43 -7.20 4.39 -7.48
C GLU A 43 -6.04 5.15 -6.82
N TRP A 44 -4.83 5.06 -7.39
CA TRP A 44 -3.64 5.79 -6.94
C TRP A 44 -3.88 7.30 -6.98
N LEU A 45 -4.49 7.82 -8.04
CA LEU A 45 -4.81 9.24 -8.16
C LEU A 45 -5.85 9.66 -7.11
N SER A 46 -6.89 8.85 -6.90
CA SER A 46 -7.92 9.09 -5.87
C SER A 46 -7.28 9.22 -4.48
N LEU A 47 -6.46 8.24 -4.09
CA LEU A 47 -5.72 8.27 -2.83
C LEU A 47 -4.79 9.48 -2.73
N LYS A 48 -4.04 9.80 -3.80
CA LYS A 48 -3.13 10.95 -3.81
C LYS A 48 -3.83 12.30 -3.71
N THR A 49 -5.07 12.41 -4.20
CA THR A 49 -5.88 13.63 -4.05
C THR A 49 -6.57 13.76 -2.69
N THR A 50 -6.76 12.64 -1.98
CA THR A 50 -7.51 12.62 -0.71
C THR A 50 -6.60 12.70 0.51
N LEU A 51 -5.38 12.16 0.45
CA LEU A 51 -4.49 12.01 1.59
C LEU A 51 -3.22 12.88 1.45
N PRO A 52 -2.80 13.59 2.51
CA PRO A 52 -1.71 14.56 2.44
C PRO A 52 -0.35 13.90 2.19
N SER A 53 -0.10 12.77 2.87
CA SER A 53 1.19 12.08 2.84
C SER A 53 1.13 10.84 1.96
N CYS A 54 2.25 10.54 1.31
CA CYS A 54 2.44 9.34 0.50
C CYS A 54 3.90 8.88 0.44
N LYS A 55 4.08 7.58 0.23
CA LYS A 55 5.33 6.93 -0.14
C LYS A 55 5.01 5.82 -1.13
N TYR A 56 5.85 5.61 -2.12
CA TYR A 56 5.62 4.57 -3.12
C TYR A 56 6.93 4.16 -3.80
N HIS A 57 6.85 3.03 -4.49
CA HIS A 57 7.96 2.31 -5.11
C HIS A 57 7.72 2.15 -6.62
N ASP A 58 8.79 1.90 -7.36
CA ASP A 58 8.82 1.76 -8.82
C ASP A 58 8.33 0.38 -9.32
N ASN A 59 7.99 -0.52 -8.40
CA ASN A 59 7.33 -1.80 -8.61
C ASN A 59 5.79 -1.73 -8.49
N LEU A 60 5.19 -0.53 -8.59
CA LEU A 60 3.74 -0.28 -8.46
C LEU A 60 3.17 -0.65 -7.08
N GLN A 61 3.87 -0.26 -6.01
CA GLN A 61 3.36 -0.27 -4.63
C GLN A 61 3.33 1.16 -4.07
N ALA A 62 2.25 1.54 -3.37
CA ALA A 62 2.10 2.85 -2.77
C ALA A 62 1.31 2.80 -1.46
N ALA A 63 1.73 3.62 -0.49
CA ALA A 63 1.03 3.91 0.76
C ALA A 63 0.68 5.40 0.83
N PHE A 64 -0.48 5.69 1.41
CA PHE A 64 -1.01 7.03 1.61
C PHE A 64 -1.58 7.14 3.02
N TRP A 65 -1.43 8.29 3.67
CA TRP A 65 -1.89 8.47 5.04
C TRP A 65 -2.18 9.93 5.40
N ASP A 66 -2.95 10.10 6.48
CA ASP A 66 -3.07 11.33 7.26
C ASP A 66 -2.57 11.02 8.68
N LYS A 67 -1.78 11.92 9.29
CA LYS A 67 -1.22 11.71 10.64
C LYS A 67 -2.29 11.65 11.74
N THR A 68 -3.51 12.08 11.45
CA THR A 68 -4.67 11.99 12.35
C THR A 68 -5.40 10.64 12.24
N ASP A 69 -5.16 9.87 11.19
CA ASP A 69 -5.74 8.54 11.01
C ASP A 69 -4.92 7.48 11.77
N GLN A 70 -5.33 7.21 13.00
CA GLN A 70 -4.61 6.35 13.92
C GLN A 70 -5.53 5.41 14.70
N ARG A 71 -5.05 4.19 14.92
CA ARG A 71 -5.72 3.14 15.70
C ARG A 71 -5.04 2.96 17.04
N TRP A 72 -5.80 3.01 18.14
CA TRP A 72 -5.28 2.58 19.44
C TRP A 72 -4.97 1.08 19.44
N CYS A 73 -3.75 0.70 19.80
CA CYS A 73 -3.33 -0.70 19.91
C CYS A 73 -3.00 -1.04 21.36
N GLU A 74 -3.90 -1.80 22.01
CA GLU A 74 -3.76 -2.21 23.42
C GLU A 74 -2.44 -2.97 23.68
N ASN A 75 -1.99 -3.80 22.73
CA ASN A 75 -0.72 -4.54 22.80
C ASN A 75 0.51 -3.64 22.77
N CYS A 76 0.45 -2.50 22.06
CA CYS A 76 1.55 -1.54 22.00
C CYS A 76 1.46 -0.47 23.10
N GLY A 77 0.26 -0.22 23.63
CA GLY A 77 -0.01 0.90 24.54
C GLY A 77 0.10 2.26 23.86
N ASP A 78 -0.07 2.32 22.53
CA ASP A 78 0.15 3.52 21.71
C ASP A 78 -0.81 3.55 20.50
N TYR A 79 -0.87 4.71 19.84
CA TYR A 79 -1.60 4.94 18.59
C TYR A 79 -0.74 4.57 17.37
N LEU A 80 -1.18 3.55 16.63
CA LEU A 80 -0.54 3.12 15.39
C LEU A 80 -1.13 3.89 14.21
N GLN A 81 -0.26 4.44 13.36
CA GLN A 81 -0.65 5.04 12.08
C GLN A 81 -1.44 4.05 11.23
N GLN A 82 -2.49 4.50 10.55
CA GLN A 82 -3.16 3.72 9.51
C GLN A 82 -2.71 4.19 8.12
N TYR A 83 -2.57 3.24 7.19
CA TYR A 83 -2.16 3.48 5.82
C TYR A 83 -3.23 2.96 4.85
N HIS A 84 -3.62 3.80 3.90
CA HIS A 84 -4.31 3.36 2.70
C HIS A 84 -3.28 2.95 1.66
N SER A 85 -3.22 1.66 1.38
CA SER A 85 -2.18 1.07 0.54
C SER A 85 -2.75 0.49 -0.74
N ILE A 86 -1.99 0.56 -1.83
CA ILE A 86 -2.32 -0.05 -3.11
C ILE A 86 -1.07 -0.71 -3.71
N LEU A 87 -1.23 -1.92 -4.24
CA LEU A 87 -0.15 -2.65 -4.89
C LEU A 87 -0.66 -3.39 -6.14
N MET A 88 0.21 -3.51 -7.14
CA MET A 88 -0.03 -4.33 -8.33
C MET A 88 0.90 -5.56 -8.34
N LEU A 89 0.30 -6.74 -8.48
CA LEU A 89 0.99 -8.02 -8.53
C LEU A 89 0.80 -8.70 -9.89
N LYS A 90 1.68 -9.64 -10.21
CA LYS A 90 1.54 -10.60 -11.30
C LYS A 90 1.61 -12.01 -10.73
N ASP A 91 0.55 -12.79 -10.95
CA ASP A 91 0.41 -14.17 -10.50
C ASP A 91 0.67 -14.32 -8.98
N GLY A 92 0.23 -13.31 -8.21
CA GLY A 92 0.39 -13.24 -6.75
C GLY A 92 1.80 -12.86 -6.28
N LYS A 93 2.68 -12.40 -7.17
CA LYS A 93 4.06 -11.98 -6.88
C LYS A 93 4.27 -10.52 -7.26
N GLU A 94 5.23 -9.87 -6.61
CA GLU A 94 5.62 -8.51 -6.95
C GLU A 94 6.07 -8.38 -8.40
N LEU A 95 5.80 -7.22 -8.98
CA LEU A 95 6.40 -6.81 -10.24
C LEU A 95 7.87 -6.45 -9.98
N PRO A 96 8.77 -6.64 -10.97
CA PRO A 96 10.17 -6.25 -10.81
C PRO A 96 10.31 -4.73 -10.64
N GLU A 97 11.37 -4.31 -9.94
CA GLU A 97 11.81 -2.91 -9.92
C GLU A 97 11.96 -2.36 -11.35
N GLY A 98 11.72 -1.06 -11.53
CA GLY A 98 11.68 -0.42 -12.84
C GLY A 98 10.46 -0.72 -13.72
N THR A 99 9.51 -1.57 -13.28
CA THR A 99 8.23 -1.79 -14.01
C THR A 99 7.47 -0.47 -14.24
N PHE A 100 7.64 0.50 -13.35
CA PHE A 100 7.11 1.86 -13.48
C PHE A 100 8.23 2.91 -13.48
N SER A 101 8.98 2.98 -14.59
CA SER A 101 9.98 4.03 -14.79
C SER A 101 9.38 5.27 -15.47
N TYR A 102 9.09 6.34 -14.69
CA TYR A 102 9.18 7.74 -15.14
C TYR A 102 9.06 8.71 -13.95
N HIS A 103 10.18 8.99 -13.26
CA HIS A 103 10.33 10.13 -12.32
C HIS A 103 9.24 10.27 -11.26
N PHE A 104 9.06 9.25 -10.46
CA PHE A 104 8.20 9.35 -9.30
C PHE A 104 9.07 9.25 -8.03
N ASN A 105 9.20 8.10 -7.35
CA ASN A 105 10.00 7.87 -6.13
C ASN A 105 9.83 8.90 -4.96
N VAL A 106 8.76 9.71 -4.95
CA VAL A 106 8.49 10.76 -3.95
C VAL A 106 7.91 10.19 -2.66
N GLN A 107 8.70 10.26 -1.60
CA GLN A 107 8.20 10.31 -0.22
C GLN A 107 8.11 11.79 0.18
N ASN A 108 6.93 12.27 0.58
CA ASN A 108 6.73 13.66 1.02
C ASN A 108 6.64 13.84 2.54
N ASP A 109 6.81 12.76 3.30
CA ASP A 109 6.68 12.75 4.76
C ASP A 109 7.51 11.62 5.38
N GLU A 110 8.31 11.92 6.40
CA GLU A 110 9.17 10.95 7.12
C GLU A 110 8.44 10.40 8.35
N LEU A 111 7.63 9.36 8.16
CA LEU A 111 7.19 8.53 9.28
C LEU A 111 8.23 7.47 9.64
N ARG A 112 8.35 7.20 10.94
CA ARG A 112 9.04 6.01 11.45
C ARG A 112 8.02 4.88 11.52
N PRO A 113 8.26 3.72 10.88
CA PRO A 113 7.34 2.59 10.93
C PRO A 113 7.10 2.15 12.38
N GLN A 114 5.84 2.18 12.82
CA GLN A 114 5.40 1.70 14.13
C GLN A 114 4.66 0.37 13.97
N ASN A 115 5.35 -0.64 13.43
CA ASN A 115 4.74 -1.96 13.22
C ASN A 115 4.39 -2.58 14.58
N CYS A 116 3.17 -3.08 14.73
CA CYS A 116 2.76 -3.86 15.89
C CYS A 116 3.66 -5.11 16.02
N LYS A 117 4.42 -5.23 17.13
CA LYS A 117 5.47 -6.26 17.27
C LYS A 117 5.00 -7.62 17.81
N PHE A 118 3.71 -7.93 17.72
CA PHE A 118 3.17 -9.20 18.22
C PHE A 118 2.44 -9.98 17.12
N GLU A 119 3.20 -10.85 16.46
CA GLU A 119 2.63 -12.07 15.87
C GLU A 119 2.21 -13.03 16.99
N SER A 120 1.15 -13.79 16.72
CA SER A 120 0.82 -15.06 17.39
C SER A 120 0.68 -16.15 16.34
#